data_AF-A0A7M7NNW0-F1
#
_entry.id   AF-A0A7M7NNW0-F1
#
_cell.length_a   1.000
_cell.length_b   1.000
_cell.length_c   1.000
_cell.angle_alpha   90.00
_cell.angle_beta   90.00
_cell.angle_gamma   90.00
#
_symmetry.space_group_name_H-M   'P 1'
#
loop_
_entity.id
_entity.type
_entity.pdbx_description
1 polymer ?
#
loop_
_entity_poly.entity_id
_entity_poly.type
_entity_poly.pdbx_seq_one_letter_code
_entity_poly.pdbx_strand_id
1 'polypeptide(L)'
;MESGERVKPADFRPHEYTSEPTDDEGQIIESVHHISSPNALQDEIPVQNLESREDLSEDTGMIRLEKHGIEVRIPPSEAYRAKDVTVEPIHEIPPELVLKETEAIITVGLKMSPSNATFDVPVTVTMPHCGIFTKPDAAEIVTYYRKNASEDFTAIPSTNGSPRCVVRHHDLDIYLNHFSEIWIVAIIRKTFIGKRVICTPYIPVSTLKNDEHVLFVHVRNANTRKLEEQHGYMAPITGEQFLVKWRSGGLRITCKESTPKEDEVTTLQESEIRNLTEHKVMFTVDTRTTNKNKVILHFILKQSTTKELLVPMHLEGK
;
A
#
# COMPACT_ATOMS: atom_id res chain seq x y z
N MET A 1 45.24 -38.47 -19.94
CA MET A 1 45.09 -38.08 -21.36
C MET A 1 43.58 -38.10 -21.57
N GLU A 2 42.84 -37.02 -21.72
CA GLU A 2 43.14 -35.68 -22.25
C GLU A 2 42.21 -34.67 -21.56
N SER A 3 42.68 -33.43 -21.52
CA SER A 3 42.17 -32.28 -20.78
C SER A 3 41.54 -31.26 -21.72
N GLY A 4 40.63 -30.44 -21.20
CA GLY A 4 40.18 -29.17 -21.82
C GLY A 4 38.67 -29.18 -22.06
N GLU A 5 37.89 -28.14 -21.76
CA GLU A 5 38.24 -26.75 -21.53
C GLU A 5 37.11 -26.05 -20.74
N ARG A 6 37.52 -25.17 -19.83
CA ARG A 6 36.69 -24.46 -18.86
C ARG A 6 36.47 -23.05 -19.40
N VAL A 7 35.26 -22.70 -19.83
CA VAL A 7 34.93 -21.31 -20.19
C VAL A 7 34.27 -20.62 -19.00
N LYS A 8 34.88 -19.51 -18.57
CA LYS A 8 34.37 -18.53 -17.60
C LYS A 8 34.50 -17.13 -18.25
N PRO A 9 33.79 -16.12 -17.76
CA PRO A 9 32.74 -15.41 -18.50
C PRO A 9 33.24 -14.10 -19.14
N ALA A 10 32.47 -13.60 -20.11
CA ALA A 10 32.72 -12.30 -20.72
C ALA A 10 32.35 -11.15 -19.75
N ASP A 11 33.30 -10.21 -19.63
CA ASP A 11 33.19 -8.94 -18.92
C ASP A 11 32.07 -8.06 -19.49
N PHE A 12 31.05 -7.78 -18.68
CA PHE A 12 30.10 -6.69 -18.94
C PHE A 12 30.56 -5.46 -18.15
N ARG A 13 31.11 -4.46 -18.85
CA ARG A 13 31.27 -3.10 -18.34
C ARG A 13 29.97 -2.31 -18.60
N PRO A 14 29.45 -1.55 -17.63
CA PRO A 14 28.27 -0.71 -17.83
C PRO A 14 28.63 0.54 -18.65
N HIS A 15 27.77 0.89 -19.61
CA HIS A 15 27.84 2.15 -20.34
C HIS A 15 27.33 3.29 -19.46
N GLU A 16 28.20 4.25 -19.17
CA GLU A 16 27.82 5.61 -18.77
C GLU A 16 27.18 6.32 -19.97
N TYR A 17 26.01 6.93 -19.76
CA TYR A 17 25.49 7.99 -20.62
C TYR A 17 25.11 9.18 -19.75
N THR A 18 25.84 10.26 -19.97
CA THR A 18 25.64 11.60 -19.44
C THR A 18 25.13 12.47 -20.58
N SER A 19 23.99 13.15 -20.40
CA SER A 19 23.74 14.49 -20.96
C SER A 19 22.35 15.02 -20.56
N GLU A 20 22.39 16.23 -20.02
CA GLU A 20 21.35 17.13 -19.49
C GLU A 20 20.42 17.75 -20.57
N PRO A 21 19.40 18.56 -20.19
CA PRO A 21 18.12 18.72 -20.90
C PRO A 21 18.11 19.86 -21.93
N THR A 22 17.11 19.84 -22.82
CA THR A 22 16.77 20.95 -23.70
C THR A 22 15.36 21.46 -23.39
N ASP A 23 15.30 22.73 -22.99
CA ASP A 23 14.11 23.57 -22.92
C ASP A 23 13.60 23.88 -24.33
N ASP A 24 12.28 23.87 -24.54
CA ASP A 24 11.66 24.69 -25.59
C ASP A 24 10.26 25.14 -25.16
N GLU A 25 10.12 26.45 -24.97
CA GLU A 25 8.88 27.17 -24.75
C GLU A 25 8.20 27.45 -26.11
N GLY A 26 6.91 27.19 -26.23
CA GLY A 26 6.20 27.42 -27.50
C GLY A 26 4.67 27.48 -27.42
N GLN A 27 4.17 28.61 -26.91
CA GLN A 27 2.93 29.32 -27.27
C GLN A 27 1.60 28.56 -27.50
N ILE A 28 0.72 28.84 -26.53
CA ILE A 28 -0.73 29.12 -26.58
C ILE A 28 -1.31 29.41 -27.97
N ILE A 29 -2.35 28.65 -28.35
CA ILE A 29 -3.40 29.10 -29.28
C ILE A 29 -4.76 28.78 -28.64
N GLU A 30 -5.54 29.83 -28.41
CA GLU A 30 -6.95 29.81 -28.05
C GLU A 30 -7.80 29.15 -29.14
N SER A 31 -8.79 28.35 -28.74
CA SER A 31 -9.88 27.95 -29.63
C SER A 31 -11.17 27.93 -28.85
N VAL A 32 -11.91 29.03 -29.00
CA VAL A 32 -13.27 29.26 -28.52
C VAL A 32 -14.23 28.36 -29.31
N HIS A 33 -14.97 27.49 -28.63
CA HIS A 33 -16.20 26.95 -29.20
C HIS A 33 -17.38 27.05 -28.23
N HIS A 34 -18.42 27.66 -28.80
CA HIS A 34 -19.68 28.09 -28.26
C HIS A 34 -20.50 27.01 -27.55
N ILE A 35 -21.19 27.49 -26.51
CA ILE A 35 -22.29 26.87 -25.77
C ILE A 35 -23.47 26.57 -26.70
N SER A 36 -24.03 25.36 -26.59
CA SER A 36 -25.44 25.08 -26.91
C SER A 36 -25.92 23.85 -26.14
N SER A 37 -26.81 24.05 -25.17
CA SER A 37 -27.71 23.02 -24.61
C SER A 37 -29.02 23.02 -25.41
N PRO A 38 -29.76 21.88 -25.48
CA PRO A 38 -30.87 21.73 -24.52
C PRO A 38 -31.25 20.28 -24.10
N ASN A 39 -31.76 20.20 -22.86
CA ASN A 39 -32.81 19.36 -22.28
C ASN A 39 -32.78 17.81 -22.30
N ALA A 40 -32.54 17.28 -21.09
CA ALA A 40 -33.37 16.36 -20.29
C ALA A 40 -33.93 15.05 -20.88
N LEU A 41 -33.41 13.92 -20.39
CA LEU A 41 -34.20 12.87 -19.74
C LEU A 41 -33.34 12.20 -18.65
N GLN A 42 -33.86 12.11 -17.43
CA GLN A 42 -33.22 11.45 -16.29
C GLN A 42 -33.42 9.94 -16.41
N ASP A 43 -32.35 9.17 -16.26
CA ASP A 43 -32.39 7.82 -15.71
C ASP A 43 -31.20 7.69 -14.75
N GLU A 44 -31.50 7.49 -13.47
CA GLU A 44 -30.53 7.30 -12.41
C GLU A 44 -29.85 5.94 -12.57
N ILE A 45 -28.53 5.94 -12.83
CA ILE A 45 -27.67 4.76 -12.67
C ILE A 45 -26.78 5.00 -11.44
N PRO A 46 -26.68 4.06 -10.47
CA PRO A 46 -25.84 4.25 -9.30
C PRO A 46 -24.37 4.34 -9.71
N VAL A 47 -23.72 5.45 -9.37
CA VAL A 47 -22.28 5.65 -9.53
C VAL A 47 -21.56 4.72 -8.54
N GLN A 48 -21.19 3.52 -8.99
CA GLN A 48 -20.13 2.77 -8.33
C GLN A 48 -18.79 3.36 -8.78
N ASN A 49 -18.00 3.75 -7.79
CA ASN A 49 -16.68 4.34 -7.95
C ASN A 49 -15.72 3.26 -8.49
N LEU A 50 -15.78 3.01 -9.80
CA LEU A 50 -14.93 2.08 -10.52
C LEU A 50 -13.60 2.78 -10.80
N GLU A 51 -12.71 2.80 -9.82
CA GLU A 51 -11.31 3.14 -10.07
C GLU A 51 -10.69 2.05 -10.96
N SER A 52 -10.81 2.19 -12.28
CA SER A 52 -10.17 1.29 -13.22
C SER A 52 -9.49 2.05 -14.35
N ARG A 53 -8.31 1.53 -14.69
CA ARG A 53 -7.63 1.65 -16.00
C ARG A 53 -6.79 2.91 -16.24
N GLU A 54 -5.54 2.86 -15.81
CA GLU A 54 -4.46 3.63 -16.45
C GLU A 54 -3.54 2.62 -17.17
N ASP A 55 -3.60 2.67 -18.50
CA ASP A 55 -2.71 2.09 -19.52
C ASP A 55 -2.54 0.56 -19.63
N LEU A 56 -3.35 -0.04 -20.50
CA LEU A 56 -2.99 -1.27 -21.20
C LEU A 56 -2.18 -0.90 -22.44
N SER A 57 -0.86 -1.16 -22.47
CA SER A 57 -0.17 -1.20 -23.76
C SER A 57 -0.57 -2.50 -24.46
N GLU A 58 -1.14 -2.41 -25.66
CA GLU A 58 -1.76 -3.53 -26.38
C GLU A 58 -0.78 -4.69 -26.72
N ASP A 59 0.52 -4.51 -26.52
CA ASP A 59 1.57 -5.37 -27.08
C ASP A 59 2.41 -6.17 -26.06
N THR A 60 2.33 -5.92 -24.74
CA THR A 60 3.27 -6.53 -23.77
C THR A 60 2.71 -7.59 -22.81
N GLY A 61 1.40 -7.90 -22.85
CA GLY A 61 0.82 -8.88 -21.91
C GLY A 61 0.93 -8.44 -20.43
N MET A 62 1.07 -7.14 -20.18
CA MET A 62 1.32 -6.57 -18.86
C MET A 62 0.18 -5.65 -18.42
N ILE A 63 -0.22 -5.78 -17.16
CA ILE A 63 -1.18 -4.89 -16.48
C ILE A 63 -0.45 -4.22 -15.32
N ARG A 64 -0.59 -2.90 -15.18
CA ARG A 64 0.00 -2.13 -14.08
C ARG A 64 -1.09 -1.46 -13.26
N LEU A 65 -0.98 -1.55 -11.94
CA LEU A 65 -1.75 -0.76 -10.99
C LEU A 65 -0.78 0.25 -10.34
N GLU A 66 -0.53 1.37 -11.02
CA GLU A 66 0.53 2.32 -10.66
C GLU A 66 0.38 2.88 -9.24
N LYS A 67 -0.85 3.18 -8.81
CA LYS A 67 -1.18 3.64 -7.45
C LYS A 67 -0.74 2.65 -6.35
N HIS A 68 -0.72 1.36 -6.68
CA HIS A 68 -0.37 0.27 -5.77
C HIS A 68 1.04 -0.28 -6.02
N GLY A 69 1.69 0.13 -7.11
CA GLY A 69 2.99 -0.41 -7.52
C GLY A 69 2.94 -1.90 -7.89
N ILE A 70 1.79 -2.40 -8.35
CA ILE A 70 1.58 -3.82 -8.70
C ILE A 70 1.74 -3.98 -10.21
N GLU A 71 2.49 -5.00 -10.62
CA GLU A 71 2.58 -5.44 -12.03
C GLU A 71 2.06 -6.86 -12.17
N VAL A 72 1.25 -7.12 -13.19
CA VAL A 72 0.79 -8.46 -13.56
C VAL A 72 1.26 -8.76 -14.98
N ARG A 73 2.02 -9.84 -15.14
CA ARG A 73 2.55 -10.31 -16.43
C ARG A 73 1.85 -11.60 -16.79
N ILE A 74 1.02 -11.52 -17.82
CA ILE A 74 0.28 -12.64 -18.38
C ILE A 74 1.13 -13.23 -19.50
N PRO A 75 1.50 -14.52 -19.42
CA PRO A 75 2.24 -15.16 -20.50
C PRO A 75 1.38 -15.22 -21.78
N PRO A 76 2.00 -15.30 -22.96
CA PRO A 76 1.27 -15.50 -24.21
C PRO A 76 0.31 -16.68 -24.11
N SER A 77 -0.97 -16.44 -24.36
CA SER A 77 -2.04 -17.43 -24.30
C SER A 77 -3.03 -17.19 -25.44
N GLU A 78 -3.50 -18.27 -26.07
CA GLU A 78 -4.57 -18.18 -27.07
C GLU A 78 -5.92 -17.85 -26.44
N ALA A 79 -6.11 -18.23 -25.17
CA ALA A 79 -7.39 -18.13 -24.46
C ALA A 79 -7.60 -16.77 -23.78
N TYR A 80 -6.53 -16.12 -23.33
CA TYR A 80 -6.63 -14.88 -22.55
C TYR A 80 -5.60 -13.86 -23.03
N ARG A 81 -6.07 -12.65 -23.38
CA ARG A 81 -5.21 -11.48 -23.56
C ARG A 81 -5.30 -10.59 -22.33
N ALA A 82 -4.29 -9.75 -22.09
CA ALA A 82 -4.29 -8.83 -20.94
C ALA A 82 -5.52 -7.92 -20.88
N LYS A 83 -6.08 -7.54 -22.04
CA LYS A 83 -7.31 -6.73 -22.11
C LYS A 83 -8.57 -7.44 -21.61
N ASP A 84 -8.56 -8.76 -21.54
CA ASP A 84 -9.68 -9.59 -21.11
C ASP A 84 -9.58 -9.95 -19.61
N VAL A 85 -8.55 -9.41 -18.93
CA VAL A 85 -8.25 -9.67 -17.52
C VAL A 85 -8.50 -8.43 -16.68
N THR A 86 -9.20 -8.60 -15.58
CA THR A 86 -9.38 -7.57 -14.56
C THR A 86 -8.56 -7.92 -13.33
N VAL A 87 -7.84 -6.95 -12.77
CA VAL A 87 -7.07 -7.06 -11.53
C VAL A 87 -7.51 -5.94 -10.60
N GLU A 88 -8.07 -6.29 -9.45
CA GLU A 88 -8.63 -5.35 -8.49
C GLU A 88 -7.92 -5.51 -7.12
N PRO A 89 -7.36 -4.43 -6.55
CA PRO A 89 -6.82 -4.45 -5.20
C PRO A 89 -7.94 -4.45 -4.15
N ILE A 90 -7.82 -5.31 -3.13
CA ILE A 90 -8.76 -5.41 -2.01
C ILE A 90 -8.09 -4.89 -0.74
N HIS A 91 -8.63 -3.78 -0.21
CA HIS A 91 -8.10 -3.12 1.00
C HIS A 91 -8.81 -3.58 2.27
N GLU A 92 -10.06 -4.02 2.17
CA GLU A 92 -10.83 -4.54 3.30
C GLU A 92 -10.61 -6.04 3.43
N ILE A 93 -10.16 -6.46 4.61
CA ILE A 93 -9.93 -7.88 4.88
C ILE A 93 -11.30 -8.56 5.06
N PRO A 94 -11.65 -9.56 4.24
CA PRO A 94 -12.92 -10.25 4.39
C PRO A 94 -12.97 -11.00 5.73
N PRO A 95 -14.12 -11.03 6.42
CA PRO A 95 -14.25 -11.71 7.71
C PRO A 95 -14.05 -13.22 7.61
N GLU A 96 -14.23 -13.82 6.42
CA GLU A 96 -13.95 -15.23 6.17
C GLU A 96 -12.45 -15.55 6.14
N LEU A 97 -11.57 -14.55 5.99
CA LEU A 97 -10.12 -14.73 6.05
C LEU A 97 -9.64 -14.82 7.50
N VAL A 98 -9.77 -16.01 8.08
CA VAL A 98 -9.31 -16.29 9.45
C VAL A 98 -7.84 -16.69 9.45
N LEU A 99 -6.99 -15.80 9.97
CA LEU A 99 -5.54 -16.03 10.10
C LEU A 99 -5.18 -16.60 11.47
N LYS A 100 -4.10 -17.39 11.51
CA LYS A 100 -3.53 -17.86 12.78
C LYS A 100 -2.82 -16.72 13.49
N GLU A 101 -2.63 -16.85 14.80
CA GLU A 101 -1.89 -15.85 15.59
C GLU A 101 -0.42 -15.70 15.13
N THR A 102 0.13 -16.71 14.47
CA THR A 102 1.48 -16.72 13.92
C THR A 102 1.55 -16.19 12.49
N GLU A 103 0.51 -15.56 11.99
CA GLU A 103 0.40 -15.12 10.60
C GLU A 103 0.13 -13.61 10.54
N ALA A 104 0.66 -12.95 9.53
CA ALA A 104 0.38 -11.54 9.27
C ALA A 104 0.31 -11.24 7.78
N ILE A 105 -0.64 -10.39 7.40
CA ILE A 105 -0.79 -9.90 6.03
C ILE A 105 0.35 -8.94 5.72
N ILE A 106 1.00 -9.12 4.56
CA ILE A 106 2.15 -8.29 4.17
C ILE A 106 1.91 -7.45 2.91
N THR A 107 0.83 -7.70 2.17
CA THR A 107 0.45 -6.98 0.95
C THR A 107 -1.06 -6.79 0.88
N VAL A 108 -1.53 -5.90 0.00
CA VAL A 108 -2.96 -5.73 -0.31
C VAL A 108 -3.54 -7.01 -0.90
N GLY A 109 -4.82 -7.32 -0.67
CA GLY A 109 -5.48 -8.43 -1.34
C GLY A 109 -5.60 -8.16 -2.84
N LEU A 110 -5.73 -9.21 -3.65
CA LEU A 110 -5.99 -9.08 -5.09
C LEU A 110 -7.14 -9.97 -5.51
N LYS A 111 -8.01 -9.43 -6.35
CA LYS A 111 -9.03 -10.20 -7.08
C LYS A 111 -8.72 -10.15 -8.56
N MET A 112 -8.62 -11.33 -9.17
CA MET A 112 -8.39 -11.46 -10.61
C MET A 112 -9.56 -12.15 -11.29
N SER A 113 -9.91 -11.66 -12.48
CA SER A 113 -11.00 -12.20 -13.30
C SER A 113 -10.54 -12.37 -14.76
N PRO A 114 -11.06 -13.36 -15.50
CA PRO A 114 -12.14 -14.27 -15.11
C PRO A 114 -11.68 -15.44 -14.22
N SER A 115 -12.48 -15.85 -13.23
CA SER A 115 -12.10 -16.82 -12.18
C SER A 115 -11.88 -18.26 -12.67
N ASN A 116 -12.24 -18.55 -13.92
CA ASN A 116 -12.00 -19.84 -14.57
C ASN A 116 -10.75 -19.83 -15.45
N ALA A 117 -10.02 -18.71 -15.53
CA ALA A 117 -8.77 -18.66 -16.26
C ALA A 117 -7.75 -19.58 -15.62
N THR A 118 -7.12 -20.39 -16.46
CA THR A 118 -6.03 -21.30 -16.10
C THR A 118 -4.89 -21.13 -17.08
N PHE A 119 -3.66 -21.30 -16.59
CA PHE A 119 -2.44 -21.06 -17.36
C PHE A 119 -1.44 -22.18 -17.13
N ASP A 120 -0.94 -22.77 -18.22
CA ASP A 120 0.14 -23.77 -18.18
C ASP A 120 1.48 -23.13 -17.79
N VAL A 121 1.71 -21.92 -18.29
CA VAL A 121 2.79 -21.04 -17.83
C VAL A 121 2.20 -20.10 -16.78
N PRO A 122 2.74 -20.02 -15.55
CA PRO A 122 2.15 -19.19 -14.51
C PRO A 122 2.14 -17.69 -14.87
N VAL A 123 1.06 -17.00 -14.49
CA VAL A 123 1.02 -15.54 -14.41
C VAL A 123 1.95 -15.09 -13.30
N THR A 124 2.75 -14.04 -13.57
CA THR A 124 3.60 -13.43 -12.55
C THR A 124 2.97 -12.15 -12.04
N VAL A 125 2.75 -12.05 -10.74
CA VAL A 125 2.29 -10.82 -10.07
C VAL A 125 3.41 -10.31 -9.18
N THR A 126 3.95 -9.13 -9.49
CA THR A 126 4.92 -8.44 -8.66
C THR A 126 4.18 -7.42 -7.79
N MET A 127 4.38 -7.49 -6.47
CA MET A 127 3.70 -6.63 -5.50
C MET A 127 4.67 -6.11 -4.43
N PRO A 128 4.57 -4.84 -4.02
CA PRO A 128 5.25 -4.36 -2.83
C PRO A 128 4.69 -5.04 -1.58
N HIS A 129 5.52 -5.24 -0.57
CA HIS A 129 5.08 -5.73 0.74
C HIS A 129 5.65 -4.88 1.87
N CYS A 130 5.02 -4.95 3.03
CA CYS A 130 5.46 -4.26 4.24
C CYS A 130 6.27 -5.15 5.19
N GLY A 131 6.37 -6.46 4.93
CA GLY A 131 7.09 -7.39 5.82
C GLY A 131 8.59 -7.14 5.93
N ILE A 132 9.15 -7.23 7.14
CA ILE A 132 10.58 -7.11 7.43
C ILE A 132 11.16 -8.50 7.63
N PHE A 133 12.04 -8.90 6.72
CA PHE A 133 12.70 -10.20 6.74
C PHE A 133 14.20 -10.06 6.99
N THR A 134 14.75 -10.90 7.86
CA THR A 134 16.22 -11.01 8.03
C THR A 134 16.84 -11.80 6.89
N LYS A 135 16.09 -12.74 6.32
CA LYS A 135 16.46 -13.55 5.17
C LYS A 135 15.23 -13.74 4.26
N PRO A 136 14.98 -12.82 3.30
CA PRO A 136 13.79 -12.84 2.45
C PRO A 136 13.60 -14.13 1.64
N ASP A 137 14.68 -14.71 1.11
CA ASP A 137 14.66 -15.98 0.35
C ASP A 137 14.26 -17.20 1.20
N ALA A 138 14.30 -17.07 2.54
CA ALA A 138 13.83 -18.08 3.48
C ALA A 138 12.51 -17.67 4.18
N ALA A 139 11.78 -16.70 3.63
CA ALA A 139 10.47 -16.32 4.13
C ALA A 139 9.46 -17.47 3.94
N GLU A 140 8.78 -17.83 5.02
CA GLU A 140 7.67 -18.78 4.97
C GLU A 140 6.39 -18.00 4.64
N ILE A 141 5.90 -18.18 3.41
CA ILE A 141 4.70 -17.52 2.89
C ILE A 141 3.56 -18.53 2.73
N VAL A 142 2.36 -18.10 3.13
CA VAL A 142 1.09 -18.77 2.88
C VAL A 142 0.26 -17.87 1.97
N THR A 143 -0.23 -18.44 0.87
CA THR A 143 -1.22 -17.78 0.02
C THR A 143 -2.59 -18.32 0.40
N TYR A 144 -3.43 -17.43 0.91
CA TYR A 144 -4.86 -17.70 1.04
C TYR A 144 -5.51 -17.36 -0.27
N TYR A 145 -6.31 -18.28 -0.81
CA TYR A 145 -7.05 -18.03 -2.03
C TYR A 145 -8.47 -18.58 -1.96
N ARG A 146 -9.37 -17.95 -2.70
CA ARG A 146 -10.71 -18.47 -2.98
C ARG A 146 -11.10 -18.17 -4.41
N LYS A 147 -11.95 -19.03 -4.99
CA LYS A 147 -12.59 -18.72 -6.27
C LYS A 147 -13.67 -17.66 -6.01
N ASN A 148 -13.95 -16.77 -6.96
CA ASN A 148 -14.87 -15.64 -6.74
C ASN A 148 -16.30 -16.04 -6.29
N ALA A 149 -16.71 -17.30 -6.48
CA ALA A 149 -18.00 -17.84 -6.04
C ALA A 149 -17.93 -18.70 -4.75
N SER A 150 -16.74 -18.87 -4.17
CA SER A 150 -16.51 -19.64 -2.94
C SER A 150 -16.58 -18.72 -1.73
N GLU A 151 -17.23 -19.17 -0.66
CA GLU A 151 -17.24 -18.43 0.61
C GLU A 151 -15.93 -18.65 1.37
N ASP A 152 -15.37 -19.86 1.30
CA ASP A 152 -14.20 -20.25 2.08
C ASP A 152 -12.85 -19.99 1.39
N PHE A 153 -11.85 -19.63 2.19
CA PHE A 153 -10.45 -19.56 1.79
C PHE A 153 -9.73 -20.89 1.98
N THR A 154 -8.90 -21.25 1.00
CA THR A 154 -7.92 -22.32 1.11
C THR A 154 -6.52 -21.72 1.33
N ALA A 155 -5.80 -22.24 2.31
CA ALA A 155 -4.44 -21.82 2.62
C ALA A 155 -3.43 -22.76 1.95
N ILE A 156 -2.56 -22.22 1.09
CA ILE A 156 -1.47 -22.97 0.47
C ILE A 156 -0.12 -22.40 0.89
N PRO A 157 0.72 -23.17 1.61
CA PRO A 157 2.12 -22.83 1.82
C PRO A 157 2.89 -22.79 0.49
N SER A 158 3.71 -21.78 0.31
CA SER A 158 4.60 -21.63 -0.87
C SER A 158 5.56 -22.81 -1.07
N THR A 159 5.83 -23.60 -0.02
CA THR A 159 6.62 -24.85 -0.09
C THR A 159 5.93 -25.96 -0.89
N ASN A 160 4.62 -25.86 -1.12
CA ASN A 160 3.83 -26.92 -1.77
C ASN A 160 3.76 -26.75 -3.31
N GLY A 161 4.65 -25.96 -3.89
CA GLY A 161 4.92 -25.91 -5.34
C GLY A 161 4.05 -24.95 -6.15
N SER A 162 2.81 -24.67 -5.74
CA SER A 162 1.96 -23.64 -6.37
C SER A 162 0.88 -23.14 -5.42
N PRO A 163 0.72 -21.82 -5.20
CA PRO A 163 1.49 -20.77 -5.86
C PRO A 163 2.88 -20.64 -5.27
N ARG A 164 3.88 -20.51 -6.15
CA ARG A 164 5.25 -20.19 -5.74
C ARG A 164 5.30 -18.70 -5.38
N CYS A 165 6.01 -18.36 -4.32
CA CYS A 165 6.27 -16.97 -3.92
C CYS A 165 7.78 -16.75 -3.77
N VAL A 166 8.29 -15.68 -4.36
CA VAL A 166 9.69 -15.25 -4.25
C VAL A 166 9.71 -13.90 -3.56
N VAL A 167 10.21 -13.86 -2.33
CA VAL A 167 10.21 -12.67 -1.49
C VAL A 167 11.55 -11.96 -1.56
N ARG A 168 11.53 -10.64 -1.76
CA ARG A 168 12.69 -9.76 -1.69
C ARG A 168 12.51 -8.80 -0.50
N HIS A 169 13.33 -7.75 -0.39
CA HIS A 169 13.28 -6.88 0.78
C HIS A 169 12.01 -6.01 0.81
N HIS A 170 11.56 -5.54 -0.36
CA HIS A 170 10.50 -4.55 -0.50
C HIS A 170 9.30 -5.03 -1.33
N ASP A 171 9.46 -6.10 -2.09
CA ASP A 171 8.46 -6.65 -2.98
C ASP A 171 8.58 -8.17 -3.07
N LEU A 172 7.61 -8.79 -3.72
CA LEU A 172 7.55 -10.21 -3.97
C LEU A 172 7.01 -10.48 -5.37
N ASP A 173 7.36 -11.63 -5.92
CA ASP A 173 6.64 -12.22 -7.06
C ASP A 173 5.83 -13.41 -6.59
N ILE A 174 4.57 -13.46 -6.99
CA ILE A 174 3.75 -14.67 -6.89
C ILE A 174 3.45 -15.21 -8.29
N TYR A 175 3.57 -16.54 -8.42
CA TYR A 175 3.33 -17.27 -9.65
C TYR A 175 2.01 -18.03 -9.53
N LEU A 176 1.05 -17.68 -10.38
CA LEU A 176 -0.33 -18.16 -10.31
C LEU A 176 -0.73 -18.91 -11.58
N ASN A 177 -1.25 -20.11 -11.42
CA ASN A 177 -1.75 -20.92 -12.54
C ASN A 177 -3.24 -20.70 -12.83
N HIS A 178 -3.92 -19.92 -11.99
CA HIS A 178 -5.32 -19.58 -12.17
C HIS A 178 -5.63 -18.24 -11.52
N PHE A 179 -6.67 -17.56 -12.00
CA PHE A 179 -7.17 -16.36 -11.36
C PHE A 179 -8.10 -16.69 -10.20
N SER A 180 -7.94 -15.92 -9.13
CA SER A 180 -8.65 -16.08 -7.86
C SER A 180 -8.59 -14.77 -7.08
N GLU A 181 -9.34 -14.72 -5.99
CA GLU A 181 -9.05 -13.80 -4.91
C GLU A 181 -7.90 -14.36 -4.07
N ILE A 182 -6.87 -13.56 -3.81
CA ILE A 182 -5.68 -13.96 -3.07
C ILE A 182 -5.28 -12.95 -1.98
N TRP A 183 -4.73 -13.49 -0.90
CA TRP A 183 -4.10 -12.74 0.19
C TRP A 183 -2.76 -13.37 0.54
N ILE A 184 -1.69 -12.55 0.59
CA ILE A 184 -0.34 -13.04 0.89
C ILE A 184 0.01 -12.76 2.35
N VAL A 185 0.32 -13.85 3.04
CA VAL A 185 0.53 -13.88 4.48
C VAL A 185 1.91 -14.46 4.76
N ALA A 186 2.64 -13.84 5.69
CA ALA A 186 3.92 -14.36 6.17
C ALA A 186 3.76 -15.00 7.55
N ILE A 187 4.47 -16.11 7.77
CA ILE A 187 4.51 -16.79 9.06
C ILE A 187 5.54 -16.12 9.97
N ILE A 188 5.11 -15.69 11.15
CA ILE A 188 5.89 -15.04 12.20
C ILE A 188 6.86 -16.05 12.81
N ARG A 189 8.08 -16.06 12.30
CA ARG A 189 9.22 -16.90 12.73
C ARG A 189 10.49 -16.07 12.82
N LYS A 190 11.64 -16.73 13.01
CA LYS A 190 12.95 -16.06 13.10
C LYS A 190 13.29 -15.21 11.86
N THR A 191 12.77 -15.57 10.68
CA THR A 191 13.04 -14.87 9.42
C THR A 191 12.16 -13.64 9.23
N PHE A 192 10.90 -13.67 9.67
CA PHE A 192 9.95 -12.56 9.57
C PHE A 192 9.84 -11.84 10.92
N ILE A 193 10.47 -10.68 11.05
CA ILE A 193 10.73 -10.03 12.35
C ILE A 193 9.84 -8.82 12.64
N GLY A 194 9.02 -8.37 11.69
CA GLY A 194 8.19 -7.20 11.87
C GLY A 194 7.50 -6.71 10.60
N LYS A 195 6.79 -5.59 10.69
CA LYS A 195 6.21 -4.86 9.55
C LYS A 195 6.73 -3.42 9.51
N ARG A 196 6.83 -2.89 8.29
CA ARG A 196 7.03 -1.48 8.00
C ARG A 196 5.67 -0.80 7.95
N VAL A 197 5.48 0.22 8.76
CA VAL A 197 4.30 1.09 8.71
C VAL A 197 4.73 2.50 8.32
N ILE A 198 3.82 3.29 7.77
CA ILE A 198 3.98 4.73 7.57
C ILE A 198 2.99 5.42 8.50
N CYS A 199 3.51 6.35 9.30
CA CYS A 199 2.72 7.17 10.20
C CYS A 199 2.67 8.61 9.66
N THR A 200 1.49 9.03 9.20
CA THR A 200 1.27 10.35 8.61
C THR A 200 0.34 11.16 9.50
N PRO A 201 0.82 12.26 10.13
CA PRO A 201 -0.04 13.18 10.84
C PRO A 201 -0.94 13.98 9.89
N TYR A 202 -2.20 14.12 10.28
CA TYR A 202 -3.20 14.96 9.61
C TYR A 202 -3.72 16.02 10.57
N ILE A 203 -3.84 17.23 10.05
CA ILE A 203 -4.41 18.38 10.74
C ILE A 203 -5.57 18.97 9.93
N PRO A 204 -6.54 19.64 10.54
CA PRO A 204 -7.61 20.31 9.79
C PRO A 204 -7.05 21.37 8.84
N VAL A 205 -7.68 21.56 7.69
CA VAL A 205 -7.27 22.58 6.70
C VAL A 205 -7.51 24.00 7.23
N SER A 206 -8.61 24.22 7.96
CA SER A 206 -8.89 25.46 8.67
C SER A 206 -8.89 25.17 10.17
N THR A 207 -8.13 25.97 10.92
CA THR A 207 -8.05 25.85 12.38
C THR A 207 -8.27 27.21 13.01
N LEU A 208 -9.46 27.44 13.57
CA LEU A 208 -9.82 28.68 14.24
C LEU A 208 -9.07 28.81 15.56
N LYS A 209 -8.55 30.01 15.84
CA LYS A 209 -7.99 30.30 17.15
C LYS A 209 -9.07 30.23 18.24
N ASN A 210 -8.65 29.80 19.44
CA ASN A 210 -9.50 29.64 20.62
C ASN A 210 -10.57 28.55 20.48
N ASP A 211 -10.21 27.43 19.85
CA ASP A 211 -11.09 26.28 19.68
C ASP A 211 -10.37 24.95 20.00
N GLU A 212 -11.13 23.87 20.05
CA GLU A 212 -10.60 22.51 20.06
C GLU A 212 -10.44 21.99 18.62
N HIS A 213 -9.32 21.31 18.37
CA HIS A 213 -9.04 20.71 17.07
C HIS A 213 -8.84 19.22 17.20
N VAL A 214 -9.59 18.47 16.40
CA VAL A 214 -9.38 17.04 16.22
C VAL A 214 -8.30 16.85 15.15
N LEU A 215 -7.31 16.05 15.47
CA LEU A 215 -6.20 15.69 14.58
C LEU A 215 -5.92 14.20 14.74
N PHE A 216 -5.21 13.61 13.79
CA PHE A 216 -4.93 12.18 13.86
C PHE A 216 -3.62 11.80 13.21
N VAL A 217 -3.06 10.68 13.64
CA VAL A 217 -1.97 10.01 12.92
C VAL A 217 -2.58 8.83 12.17
N HIS A 218 -2.48 8.87 10.85
CA HIS A 218 -2.85 7.76 9.99
C HIS A 218 -1.69 6.76 9.94
N VAL A 219 -1.92 5.55 10.44
CA VAL A 219 -0.98 4.44 10.41
C VAL A 219 -1.39 3.47 9.31
N ARG A 220 -0.55 3.29 8.31
CA ARG A 220 -0.81 2.37 7.18
C ARG A 220 0.39 1.46 6.91
N ASN A 221 0.17 0.36 6.21
CA ASN A 221 1.29 -0.45 5.73
C ASN A 221 2.18 0.33 4.75
N ALA A 222 3.49 0.12 4.84
CA ALA A 222 4.44 0.65 3.86
C ALA A 222 4.50 -0.24 2.60
N ASN A 223 3.34 -0.50 1.99
CA ASN A 223 3.19 -1.24 0.73
C ASN A 223 2.33 -0.50 -0.31
N THR A 224 1.72 0.63 0.05
CA THR A 224 0.97 1.49 -0.89
C THR A 224 1.74 2.78 -1.20
N ARG A 225 1.73 3.19 -2.48
CA ARG A 225 2.48 4.38 -2.92
C ARG A 225 1.74 5.68 -2.66
N LYS A 226 0.40 5.71 -2.76
CA LYS A 226 -0.38 6.95 -2.65
C LYS A 226 -1.16 7.04 -1.33
N LEU A 227 -1.28 8.27 -0.85
CA LEU A 227 -2.07 8.64 0.32
C LEU A 227 -3.47 9.05 -0.17
N GLU A 228 -4.53 8.52 0.43
CA GLU A 228 -5.89 8.98 0.12
C GLU A 228 -6.12 10.39 0.65
N GLU A 229 -6.81 11.20 -0.15
CA GLU A 229 -7.23 12.54 0.24
C GLU A 229 -8.21 12.46 1.40
N GLN A 230 -7.92 13.17 2.49
CA GLN A 230 -8.78 13.22 3.67
C GLN A 230 -9.54 14.54 3.64
N HIS A 231 -10.83 14.49 3.31
CA HIS A 231 -11.66 15.68 3.20
C HIS A 231 -11.63 16.49 4.51
N GLY A 232 -11.33 17.79 4.42
CA GLY A 232 -11.21 18.69 5.57
C GLY A 232 -9.89 18.61 6.33
N TYR A 233 -8.98 17.72 5.94
CA TYR A 233 -7.65 17.56 6.54
C TYR A 233 -6.53 17.70 5.51
N MET A 234 -5.36 18.11 5.98
CA MET A 234 -4.13 18.08 5.21
C MET A 234 -3.06 17.29 5.95
N ALA A 235 -2.15 16.67 5.20
CA ALA A 235 -0.96 16.00 5.71
C ALA A 235 0.25 16.94 5.53
N PRO A 236 0.74 17.61 6.58
CA PRO A 236 1.83 18.60 6.44
C PRO A 236 3.18 17.97 6.11
N ILE A 237 3.31 16.65 6.29
CA ILE A 237 4.46 15.83 5.93
C ILE A 237 3.96 14.56 5.22
N THR A 238 4.79 13.94 4.39
CA THR A 238 4.46 12.70 3.66
C THR A 238 4.21 11.49 4.58
N GLY A 239 4.61 11.61 5.84
CA GLY A 239 4.62 10.55 6.84
C GLY A 239 5.98 9.92 7.02
N GLU A 240 6.18 9.31 8.17
CA GLU A 240 7.44 8.71 8.58
C GLU A 240 7.32 7.19 8.61
N GLN A 241 8.27 6.50 7.98
CA GLN A 241 8.32 5.04 8.05
C GLN A 241 8.79 4.59 9.44
N PHE A 242 8.03 3.72 10.08
CA PHE A 242 8.35 3.13 11.37
C PHE A 242 8.42 1.60 11.26
N LEU A 243 9.40 0.99 11.94
CA LEU A 243 9.57 -0.46 11.95
C LEU A 243 8.94 -1.03 13.22
N VAL A 244 7.84 -1.75 13.06
CA VAL A 244 7.20 -2.47 14.15
C VAL A 244 7.78 -3.87 14.20
N LYS A 245 8.48 -4.20 15.29
CA LYS A 245 9.04 -5.54 15.50
C LYS A 245 8.08 -6.42 16.28
N TRP A 246 8.06 -7.70 15.96
CA TRP A 246 7.31 -8.69 16.75
C TRP A 246 7.91 -8.84 18.15
N ARG A 247 7.05 -9.17 19.12
CA ARG A 247 7.42 -9.40 20.53
C ARG A 247 8.12 -8.18 21.16
N SER A 248 7.81 -6.98 20.67
CA SER A 248 8.33 -5.70 21.16
C SER A 248 7.24 -4.82 21.77
N GLY A 249 6.02 -5.35 21.89
CA GLY A 249 4.85 -4.64 22.41
C GLY A 249 4.15 -3.83 21.31
N GLY A 250 3.03 -3.19 21.68
CA GLY A 250 2.29 -2.36 20.74
C GLY A 250 3.03 -1.07 20.33
N LEU A 251 2.68 -0.54 19.17
CA LEU A 251 3.15 0.76 18.70
C LEU A 251 2.37 1.85 19.44
N ARG A 252 3.07 2.59 20.32
CA ARG A 252 2.51 3.73 21.05
C ARG A 252 2.65 4.99 20.22
N ILE A 253 1.56 5.73 20.06
CA ILE A 253 1.54 7.01 19.36
C ILE A 253 0.95 8.04 20.33
N THR A 254 1.66 9.14 20.54
CA THR A 254 1.25 10.19 21.47
C THR A 254 1.45 11.56 20.85
N CYS A 255 0.68 12.55 21.30
CA CYS A 255 0.84 13.96 20.96
C CYS A 255 1.03 14.74 22.27
N LYS A 256 2.09 15.54 22.41
CA LYS A 256 2.33 16.26 23.68
C LYS A 256 1.30 17.34 23.96
N GLU A 257 0.78 17.94 22.91
CA GLU A 257 -0.19 19.04 22.96
C GLU A 257 -1.62 18.54 23.11
N SER A 258 -1.86 17.22 23.02
CA SER A 258 -3.21 16.68 23.17
C SER A 258 -3.65 16.70 24.63
N THR A 259 -4.91 17.04 24.86
CA THR A 259 -5.52 16.90 26.18
C THR A 259 -5.62 15.41 26.54
N PRO A 260 -5.09 14.98 27.70
CA PRO A 260 -5.21 13.58 28.10
C PRO A 260 -6.67 13.25 28.35
N LYS A 261 -7.22 12.26 27.64
CA LYS A 261 -8.38 11.52 28.16
C LYS A 261 -7.84 10.40 29.04
N GLU A 262 -8.36 10.25 30.25
CA GLU A 262 -7.84 9.34 31.29
C GLU A 262 -7.73 7.86 30.83
N ASP A 263 -8.42 7.47 29.74
CA ASP A 263 -8.44 6.10 29.21
C ASP A 263 -7.77 5.91 27.83
N GLU A 264 -7.24 6.95 27.18
CA GLU A 264 -6.85 6.88 25.76
C GLU A 264 -5.33 6.72 25.58
N VAL A 265 -4.77 5.63 26.09
CA VAL A 265 -3.43 5.18 25.66
C VAL A 265 -3.57 4.60 24.25
N THR A 266 -3.31 5.43 23.24
CA THR A 266 -3.40 5.09 21.82
C THR A 266 -2.23 4.19 21.39
N THR A 267 -2.36 2.91 21.73
CA THR A 267 -1.38 1.86 21.45
C THR A 267 -1.99 0.84 20.51
N LEU A 268 -1.46 0.76 19.29
CA LEU A 268 -1.81 -0.31 18.37
C LEU A 268 -1.11 -1.59 18.84
N GLN A 269 -1.88 -2.58 19.26
CA GLN A 269 -1.38 -3.88 19.67
C GLN A 269 -0.77 -4.62 18.48
N GLU A 270 0.15 -5.54 18.77
CA GLU A 270 0.77 -6.37 17.70
C GLU A 270 -0.29 -7.13 16.90
N SER A 271 -1.36 -7.60 17.56
CA SER A 271 -2.48 -8.29 16.90
C SER A 271 -3.18 -7.44 15.84
N GLU A 272 -3.36 -6.14 16.12
CA GLU A 272 -3.92 -5.18 15.17
C GLU A 272 -2.94 -4.91 14.04
N ILE A 273 -1.63 -4.84 14.34
CA ILE A 273 -0.59 -4.60 13.35
C ILE A 273 -0.42 -5.78 12.37
N ARG A 274 -0.62 -7.02 12.83
CA ARG A 274 -0.60 -8.23 11.96
C ARG A 274 -1.57 -8.08 10.79
N ASN A 275 -2.78 -7.59 11.08
CA ASN A 275 -3.88 -7.45 10.13
C ASN A 275 -4.12 -5.99 9.71
N LEU A 276 -3.19 -5.09 10.03
CA LEU A 276 -3.31 -3.68 9.67
C LEU A 276 -3.41 -3.54 8.17
N THR A 277 -4.41 -2.80 7.72
CA THR A 277 -4.49 -2.19 6.38
C THR A 277 -4.22 -0.71 6.56
N GLU A 278 -5.10 -0.06 7.34
CA GLU A 278 -4.98 1.29 7.86
C GLU A 278 -5.60 1.42 9.26
N HIS A 279 -5.19 2.44 10.00
CA HIS A 279 -5.73 2.78 11.32
C HIS A 279 -5.53 4.27 11.61
N LYS A 280 -6.52 4.93 12.21
CA LYS A 280 -6.44 6.35 12.59
C LYS A 280 -6.37 6.50 14.09
N VAL A 281 -5.29 7.12 14.54
CA VAL A 281 -5.06 7.42 15.96
C VAL A 281 -5.46 8.86 16.22
N MET A 282 -6.59 9.06 16.90
CA MET A 282 -7.21 10.37 17.09
C MET A 282 -6.61 11.10 18.30
N PHE A 283 -6.56 12.43 18.21
CA PHE A 283 -6.10 13.34 19.24
C PHE A 283 -6.97 14.60 19.24
N THR A 284 -7.14 15.22 20.42
CA THR A 284 -7.78 16.53 20.56
C THR A 284 -6.77 17.51 21.14
N VAL A 285 -6.58 18.65 20.47
CA VAL A 285 -5.71 19.74 20.94
C VAL A 285 -6.55 20.97 21.22
N ASP A 286 -6.45 21.48 22.43
CA ASP A 286 -7.16 22.68 22.88
C ASP A 286 -6.27 23.92 22.70
N THR A 287 -6.74 24.86 21.88
CA THR A 287 -6.03 26.13 21.60
C THR A 287 -6.61 27.32 22.34
N ARG A 288 -7.61 27.15 23.21
CA ARG A 288 -8.25 28.24 23.98
C ARG A 288 -7.31 28.99 24.91
N THR A 289 -6.24 28.35 25.33
CA THR A 289 -5.22 28.96 26.20
C THR A 289 -4.00 29.49 25.43
N THR A 290 -3.94 29.30 24.10
CA THR A 290 -2.78 29.71 23.31
C THR A 290 -2.94 31.12 22.73
N ASN A 291 -2.05 32.03 23.15
CA ASN A 291 -1.99 33.36 22.54
C ASN A 291 -1.27 33.37 21.19
N LYS A 292 -0.66 32.24 20.79
CA LYS A 292 0.12 32.12 19.54
C LYS A 292 -0.82 31.85 18.36
N ASN A 293 -0.41 32.29 17.17
CA ASN A 293 -1.09 31.95 15.91
C ASN A 293 -0.51 30.66 15.27
N LYS A 294 0.36 29.97 16.00
CA LYS A 294 1.02 28.75 15.56
C LYS A 294 1.25 27.83 16.75
N VAL A 295 0.90 26.56 16.58
CA VAL A 295 1.19 25.47 17.51
C VAL A 295 2.12 24.50 16.78
N ILE A 296 3.16 24.01 17.47
CA ILE A 296 3.98 22.91 16.97
C ILE A 296 3.45 21.65 17.66
N LEU A 297 2.89 20.74 16.88
CA LEU A 297 2.42 19.45 17.35
C LEU A 297 3.62 18.51 17.40
N HIS A 298 3.86 17.90 18.57
CA HIS A 298 4.94 16.97 18.81
C HIS A 298 4.37 15.56 18.96
N PHE A 299 4.36 14.83 17.85
CA PHE A 299 3.97 13.42 17.86
C PHE A 299 5.19 12.54 18.19
N ILE A 300 4.99 11.54 19.04
CA ILE A 300 6.02 10.56 19.40
C ILE A 300 5.52 9.16 19.06
N LEU A 301 6.25 8.49 18.18
CA LEU A 301 6.07 7.08 17.83
C LEU A 301 7.06 6.25 18.66
N LYS A 302 6.57 5.30 19.45
CA LYS A 302 7.42 4.52 20.35
C LYS A 302 7.07 3.03 20.34
N GLN A 303 8.09 2.21 20.13
CA GLN A 303 8.06 0.75 20.34
C GLN A 303 9.49 0.30 20.69
N SER A 304 10.11 -0.53 19.84
CA SER A 304 11.53 -0.89 19.95
C SER A 304 12.48 0.27 19.68
N THR A 305 12.01 1.29 18.96
CA THR A 305 12.69 2.57 18.72
C THR A 305 11.74 3.72 19.03
N THR A 306 12.27 4.95 19.11
CA THR A 306 11.48 6.17 19.23
C THR A 306 11.72 7.05 18.00
N LYS A 307 10.64 7.60 17.43
CA LYS A 307 10.70 8.66 16.42
C LYS A 307 9.81 9.81 16.82
N GLU A 308 10.21 11.02 16.46
CA GLU A 308 9.50 12.25 16.77
C GLU A 308 9.12 12.97 15.47
N LEU A 309 7.87 13.42 15.37
CA LEU A 309 7.36 14.19 14.25
C LEU A 309 6.94 15.56 14.76
N LEU A 310 7.50 16.61 14.18
CA LEU A 310 7.18 17.99 14.51
C LEU A 310 6.36 18.58 13.36
N VAL A 311 5.10 18.94 13.65
CA VAL A 311 4.16 19.39 12.63
C VAL A 311 3.65 20.79 12.98
N PRO A 312 3.86 21.80 12.13
CA PRO A 312 3.30 23.13 12.35
C PRO A 312 1.80 23.15 12.04
N MET A 313 1.00 23.69 12.96
CA MET A 313 -0.41 23.99 12.77
C MET A 313 -0.61 25.50 12.93
N HIS A 314 -1.20 26.12 11.90
CA HIS A 314 -1.38 27.58 11.82
C HIS A 314 -2.82 27.95 12.17
N LEU A 315 -2.99 28.76 13.22
CA LEU A 315 -4.30 29.18 13.71
C LEU A 315 -4.76 30.46 13.03
N GLU A 316 -5.95 30.42 12.46
CA GLU A 316 -6.62 31.55 11.84
C GLU A 316 -7.17 32.48 12.93
N GLY A 317 -6.79 33.76 12.85
CA GLY A 317 -7.37 34.81 13.69
C GLY A 317 -8.76 35.18 13.18
N LYS A 318 -9.68 35.51 14.09
CA LYS A 318 -10.88 36.26 13.73
C LYS A 318 -10.53 37.70 13.41
#